data_AF-A0A812XH30-F1
#
_entry.id   AF-A0A812XH30-F1
#
_cell.length_a   1.000
_cell.length_b   1.000
_cell.length_c   1.000
_cell.angle_alpha   90.00
_cell.angle_beta   90.00
_cell.angle_gamma   90.00
#
_symmetry.space_group_name_H-M   'P 1'
#
loop_
_entity.id
_entity.type
_entity.pdbx_description
1 polymer ?
#
loop_
_entity_poly.entity_id
_entity_poly.type
_entity_poly.pdbx_seq_one_letter_code
_entity_poly.pdbx_strand_id
1 'polypeptide(L)'
;MQDRTELSSYVIARHHRHGYLVLRTKSEKEKCGLPCGVVDAYQAKFVGVNHATLATAARVLFETTGLDFSEDASRLHRIHFPAAVQSKLGSNHNFVELELRDEDSLHLKGNSERLTSPNTGPKNFFLQLSNEYTDFYFEPDRRKAAAAVRHQSEGKPSKAVWGMQAVYNPDNCCFAAIWRACFG
;
A
#
# COMPACT_ATOMS: atom_id res chain seq x y z
N MET A 1 1.25 23.80 14.95
CA MET A 1 1.70 23.69 13.54
C MET A 1 2.43 22.35 13.44
N GLN A 2 1.87 21.36 12.73
CA GLN A 2 2.56 20.09 12.51
C GLN A 2 3.66 20.33 11.46
N ASP A 3 4.92 20.20 11.88
CA ASP A 3 6.03 20.09 10.94
C ASP A 3 5.83 18.80 10.13
N ARG A 4 5.54 18.95 8.84
CA ARG A 4 5.37 17.82 7.92
C ARG A 4 6.74 17.48 7.36
N THR A 5 7.13 16.21 7.42
CA THR A 5 8.31 15.76 6.67
C THR A 5 8.02 15.70 5.18
N GLU A 6 9.06 15.59 4.37
CA GLU A 6 8.93 15.13 2.98
C GLU A 6 8.75 13.60 2.89
N LEU A 7 8.89 12.88 4.00
CA LEU A 7 8.80 11.43 4.03
C LEU A 7 7.33 11.00 3.91
N SER A 8 7.09 10.05 3.01
CA SER A 8 5.80 9.42 2.80
C SER A 8 5.87 7.94 3.12
N SER A 9 4.78 7.39 3.63
CA SER A 9 4.58 5.95 3.86
C SER A 9 3.44 5.45 2.98
N TYR A 10 3.66 4.33 2.30
CA TYR A 10 2.68 3.64 1.44
C TYR A 10 2.49 2.22 1.94
N VAL A 11 1.26 1.73 1.93
CA VAL A 11 0.94 0.35 2.32
C VAL A 11 0.70 -0.50 1.07
N ILE A 12 1.54 -1.52 0.87
CA ILE A 12 1.30 -2.57 -0.11
C ILE A 12 0.64 -3.74 0.63
N ALA A 13 -0.70 -3.72 0.65
CA ALA A 13 -1.48 -4.79 1.26
C ALA A 13 -1.77 -5.91 0.24
N ARG A 14 -1.59 -7.17 0.65
CA ARG A 14 -1.80 -8.34 -0.20
C ARG A 14 -2.56 -9.42 0.56
N HIS A 15 -3.66 -9.90 0.00
CA HIS A 15 -4.32 -11.12 0.46
C HIS A 15 -3.75 -12.33 -0.29
N HIS A 16 -3.42 -13.41 0.42
CA HIS A 16 -2.76 -14.57 -0.21
C HIS A 16 -3.58 -15.22 -1.33
N ARG A 17 -4.92 -15.21 -1.22
CA ARG A 17 -5.85 -15.79 -2.22
C ARG A 17 -6.31 -14.81 -3.29
N HIS A 18 -6.37 -13.52 -2.96
CA HIS A 18 -7.05 -12.53 -3.81
C HIS A 18 -6.07 -11.62 -4.54
N GLY A 19 -4.86 -11.44 -4.01
CA GLY A 19 -3.83 -10.60 -4.61
C GLY A 19 -3.66 -9.28 -3.90
N TYR A 20 -3.17 -8.28 -4.63
CA TYR A 20 -2.85 -6.96 -4.11
C TYR A 20 -4.11 -6.11 -3.98
N LEU A 21 -4.29 -5.46 -2.83
CA LEU A 21 -5.37 -4.50 -2.63
C LEU A 21 -5.09 -3.25 -3.46
N VAL A 22 -6.06 -2.88 -4.31
CA VAL A 22 -6.03 -1.67 -5.12
C VAL A 22 -7.29 -0.86 -4.86
N LEU A 23 -7.12 0.43 -4.56
CA LEU A 23 -8.21 1.34 -4.26
C LEU A 23 -8.49 2.24 -5.45
N ARG A 24 -9.77 2.43 -5.80
CA ARG A 24 -10.19 3.34 -6.87
C ARG A 24 -10.67 4.65 -6.29
N THR A 25 -10.07 5.74 -6.75
CA THR A 25 -10.44 7.09 -6.36
C THR A 25 -11.73 7.54 -7.04
N LYS A 26 -12.42 8.50 -6.43
CA LYS A 26 -13.63 9.13 -6.97
C LYS A 26 -13.39 10.04 -8.21
N SER A 27 -12.16 10.13 -8.71
CA SER A 27 -11.84 11.05 -9.81
C SER A 27 -12.41 10.59 -11.16
N GLU A 28 -12.72 11.55 -12.05
CA GLU A 28 -13.26 11.29 -13.41
C GLU A 28 -12.37 10.37 -14.28
N LYS A 29 -11.12 10.12 -13.88
CA LYS A 29 -10.13 9.34 -14.64
C LYS A 29 -9.81 7.98 -14.02
N GLU A 30 -10.74 7.35 -13.30
CA GLU A 30 -10.61 6.01 -12.69
C GLU A 30 -9.22 5.74 -12.08
N LYS A 31 -8.64 6.73 -11.39
CA LYS A 31 -7.28 6.59 -10.88
C LYS A 31 -7.28 5.61 -9.72
N CYS A 32 -6.35 4.66 -9.76
CA CYS A 32 -6.12 3.70 -8.69
C CYS A 32 -4.90 4.08 -7.85
N GLY A 33 -4.89 3.65 -6.58
CA GLY A 33 -3.80 3.92 -5.65
C GLY A 33 -3.73 2.92 -4.49
N LEU A 34 -2.71 3.12 -3.67
CA LEU A 34 -2.47 2.45 -2.39
C LEU A 34 -2.78 3.41 -1.22
N PRO A 35 -3.15 2.90 -0.03
CA PRO A 35 -3.16 3.70 1.19
C PRO A 35 -1.80 4.37 1.41
N CYS A 36 -1.80 5.69 1.63
CA CYS A 36 -0.57 6.43 1.81
C CYS A 36 -0.75 7.72 2.61
N GLY A 37 0.33 8.23 3.19
CA GLY A 37 0.32 9.53 3.86
C GLY A 37 1.71 9.99 4.26
N VAL A 38 1.77 11.25 4.70
CA VAL A 38 3.01 11.90 5.16
C VAL A 38 3.36 11.41 6.56
N VAL A 39 4.64 11.11 6.78
CA VAL A 39 5.19 10.76 8.09
C VAL A 39 5.33 12.02 8.94
N ASP A 40 4.87 11.95 10.19
CA ASP A 40 4.96 13.06 11.13
C ASP A 40 6.43 13.32 11.54
N ALA A 41 6.91 14.56 11.37
CA ALA A 41 8.32 14.90 11.61
C ALA A 41 8.68 14.86 13.09
N TYR A 42 7.74 15.27 13.93
CA TYR A 42 7.91 15.22 15.36
C TYR A 42 8.05 13.75 15.78
N GLN A 43 7.11 12.90 15.38
CA GLN A 43 7.17 11.47 15.69
C GLN A 43 8.46 10.83 15.19
N ALA A 44 8.86 11.08 13.93
CA ALA A 44 10.10 10.54 13.37
C ALA A 44 11.36 10.96 14.17
N LYS A 45 11.37 12.18 14.73
CA LYS A 45 12.47 12.69 15.56
C LYS A 45 12.55 12.00 16.93
N PHE A 46 11.41 11.68 17.55
CA PHE A 46 11.39 11.11 18.91
C PHE A 46 11.48 9.59 18.95
N VAL A 47 10.79 8.88 18.04
CA VAL A 47 10.73 7.40 18.06
C VAL A 47 11.52 6.75 16.91
N GLY A 48 12.12 7.56 16.05
CA GLY A 48 12.86 7.13 14.88
C GLY A 48 11.97 6.94 13.64
N VAL A 49 12.58 7.09 12.47
CA VAL A 49 11.90 7.03 11.16
C VAL A 49 11.15 5.72 10.96
N ASN A 50 11.69 4.59 11.43
CA ASN A 50 11.06 3.29 11.23
C ASN A 50 9.72 3.19 11.95
N HIS A 51 9.68 3.49 13.25
CA HIS A 51 8.44 3.48 14.02
C HIS A 51 7.42 4.50 13.50
N ALA A 52 7.87 5.71 13.16
CA ALA A 52 6.99 6.73 12.59
C ALA A 52 6.40 6.30 11.22
N THR A 53 7.18 5.58 10.40
CA THR A 53 6.71 5.02 9.12
C THR A 53 5.62 3.97 9.32
N LEU A 54 5.82 3.05 10.27
CA LEU A 54 4.86 2.00 10.59
C LEU A 54 3.58 2.57 11.23
N ALA A 55 3.71 3.52 12.15
CA ALA A 55 2.57 4.22 12.73
C ALA A 55 1.77 4.98 11.67
N THR A 56 2.47 5.64 10.73
CA THR A 56 1.82 6.29 9.59
C THR A 56 1.10 5.28 8.71
N ALA A 57 1.71 4.11 8.43
CA ALA A 57 1.10 3.04 7.64
C ALA A 57 -0.19 2.51 8.29
N ALA A 58 -0.18 2.22 9.59
CA ALA A 58 -1.37 1.79 10.33
C ALA A 58 -2.48 2.85 10.26
N ARG A 59 -2.12 4.12 10.52
CA ARG A 59 -3.06 5.25 10.48
C ARG A 59 -3.72 5.40 9.11
N VAL A 60 -2.93 5.45 8.04
CA VAL A 60 -3.48 5.67 6.68
C VAL A 60 -4.28 4.47 6.20
N LEU A 61 -3.93 3.26 6.63
CA LEU A 61 -4.69 2.06 6.33
C LEU A 61 -6.07 2.13 6.99
N PHE A 62 -6.14 2.49 8.28
CA PHE A 62 -7.40 2.68 8.99
C PHE A 62 -8.24 3.81 8.37
N GLU A 63 -7.65 5.00 8.20
CA GLU A 63 -8.34 6.16 7.62
C GLU A 63 -8.91 5.86 6.23
N THR A 64 -8.23 5.02 5.44
CA THR A 64 -8.58 4.75 4.05
C THR A 64 -9.53 3.56 3.88
N THR A 65 -9.37 2.53 4.70
CA THR A 65 -10.00 1.20 4.49
C THR A 65 -10.80 0.71 5.70
N GLY A 66 -10.71 1.39 6.84
CA GLY A 66 -11.29 0.97 8.12
C GLY A 66 -10.55 -0.17 8.81
N LEU A 67 -9.49 -0.72 8.20
CA LEU A 67 -8.68 -1.77 8.82
C LEU A 67 -7.74 -1.17 9.88
N ASP A 68 -7.96 -1.54 11.14
CA ASP A 68 -7.14 -1.06 12.25
C ASP A 68 -6.06 -2.08 12.61
N PHE A 69 -4.80 -1.65 12.45
CA PHE A 69 -3.60 -2.41 12.82
C PHE A 69 -2.75 -1.67 13.86
N SER A 70 -3.34 -0.71 14.59
CA SER A 70 -2.65 0.06 15.62
C SER A 70 -2.16 -0.81 16.78
N GLU A 71 -2.95 -1.82 17.17
CA GLU A 71 -2.58 -2.80 18.21
C GLU A 71 -1.82 -4.01 17.68
N ASP A 72 -1.85 -4.27 16.38
CA ASP A 72 -1.10 -5.37 15.72
C ASP A 72 -0.06 -4.84 14.72
N ALA A 73 0.73 -3.88 15.18
CA ALA A 73 1.83 -3.31 14.39
C ALA A 73 2.89 -4.36 14.00
N SER A 74 2.88 -5.53 14.64
CA SER A 74 3.82 -6.63 14.36
C SER A 74 3.67 -7.19 12.94
N ARG A 75 2.48 -7.05 12.33
CA ARG A 75 2.19 -7.51 10.95
C ARG A 75 2.57 -6.49 9.88
N LEU A 76 2.94 -5.27 10.27
CA LEU A 76 3.37 -4.22 9.37
C LEU A 76 4.89 -4.25 9.23
N HIS A 77 5.38 -4.61 8.04
CA HIS A 77 6.81 -4.74 7.79
C HIS A 77 7.28 -3.69 6.80
N ARG A 78 8.24 -2.86 7.20
CA ARG A 78 8.89 -1.95 6.25
C ARG A 78 9.67 -2.77 5.22
N ILE A 79 9.44 -2.49 3.95
CA ILE A 79 10.14 -3.14 2.86
C ILE A 79 11.50 -2.45 2.68
N HIS A 80 12.56 -3.24 2.82
CA HIS A 80 13.92 -2.81 2.53
C HIS A 80 14.31 -3.25 1.12
N PHE A 81 14.12 -2.35 0.16
CA PHE A 81 14.46 -2.65 -1.23
C PHE A 81 15.97 -2.68 -1.45
N PRO A 82 16.47 -3.52 -2.39
CA PRO A 82 17.85 -3.44 -2.85
C PRO A 82 18.21 -2.03 -3.32
N ALA A 83 19.46 -1.60 -3.14
CA ALA A 83 19.90 -0.23 -3.41
C ALA A 83 19.55 0.27 -4.83
N ALA A 84 19.65 -0.60 -5.84
CA ALA A 84 19.31 -0.28 -7.22
C ALA A 84 17.81 -0.01 -7.45
N VAL A 85 16.94 -0.58 -6.61
CA VAL A 85 15.50 -0.32 -6.60
C VAL A 85 15.22 0.94 -5.79
N GLN A 86 15.80 1.05 -4.59
CA GLN A 86 15.61 2.17 -3.68
C GLN A 86 15.96 3.51 -4.32
N SER A 87 17.03 3.58 -5.12
CA SER A 87 17.43 4.80 -5.84
C SER A 87 16.35 5.30 -6.80
N LYS A 88 15.56 4.40 -7.40
CA LYS A 88 14.46 4.75 -8.31
C LYS A 88 13.19 5.15 -7.57
N LEU A 89 12.99 4.60 -6.38
CA LEU A 89 11.88 4.96 -5.50
C LEU A 89 12.11 6.36 -4.91
N GLY A 90 13.35 6.70 -4.57
CA GLY A 90 13.72 7.94 -3.89
C GLY A 90 13.74 7.75 -2.37
N SER A 91 14.56 8.52 -1.66
CA SER A 91 14.76 8.42 -0.21
C SER A 91 13.52 8.75 0.61
N ASN A 92 12.62 9.55 0.04
CA ASN A 92 11.47 10.09 0.75
C ASN A 92 10.25 9.14 0.71
N HIS A 93 10.30 8.05 -0.06
CA HIS A 93 9.18 7.13 -0.19
C HIS A 93 9.48 5.81 0.53
N ASN A 94 8.72 5.55 1.59
CA ASN A 94 8.79 4.34 2.39
C ASN A 94 7.61 3.43 2.06
N PHE A 95 7.86 2.14 1.94
CA PHE A 95 6.83 1.16 1.66
C PHE A 95 6.75 0.16 2.80
N VAL A 96 5.53 -0.15 3.18
CA VAL A 96 5.20 -1.11 4.23
C VAL A 96 4.38 -2.22 3.60
N GLU A 97 4.80 -3.45 3.77
CA GLU A 97 4.02 -4.63 3.40
C GLU A 97 3.06 -5.00 4.52
N LEU A 98 1.87 -5.43 4.13
CA LEU A 98 0.89 -6.07 5.00
C LEU A 98 0.31 -7.29 4.28
N GLU A 99 0.43 -8.47 4.90
CA GLU A 99 -0.32 -9.64 4.47
C GLU A 99 -1.70 -9.65 5.13
N LEU A 100 -2.75 -9.56 4.32
CA LEU A 100 -4.15 -9.65 4.73
C LEU A 100 -4.60 -11.11 4.79
N ARG A 101 -5.51 -11.39 5.72
CA ARG A 101 -6.18 -12.67 5.94
C ARG A 101 -7.70 -12.49 5.87
N ASP A 102 -8.43 -13.58 5.66
CA ASP A 102 -9.90 -13.55 5.56
C ASP A 102 -10.53 -12.93 6.83
N GLU A 103 -9.92 -13.11 8.01
CA GLU A 103 -10.38 -12.56 9.30
C GLU A 103 -10.16 -11.05 9.46
N ASP A 104 -9.31 -10.44 8.63
CA ASP A 104 -9.12 -8.99 8.63
C ASP A 104 -10.31 -8.26 7.97
N SER A 105 -11.17 -9.00 7.26
CA SER A 105 -12.38 -8.43 6.67
C SER A 105 -13.26 -7.79 7.75
N LEU A 106 -13.79 -6.60 7.45
CA LEU A 106 -14.81 -6.01 8.31
C LEU A 106 -16.11 -6.82 8.20
N HIS A 107 -16.82 -6.93 9.32
CA HIS A 107 -18.10 -7.61 9.38
C HIS A 107 -19.15 -6.71 10.03
N LEU A 108 -20.36 -6.70 9.48
CA LEU A 108 -21.47 -5.91 10.00
C LEU A 108 -21.85 -6.39 11.41
N LYS A 109 -21.42 -5.68 12.46
CA LYS A 109 -21.96 -5.85 13.81
C LYS A 109 -23.02 -4.79 14.06
N GLY A 110 -24.29 -5.14 13.81
CA GLY A 110 -25.46 -4.45 14.37
C GLY A 110 -25.75 -3.02 13.92
N ASN A 111 -24.83 -2.31 13.26
CA ASN A 111 -25.06 -1.01 12.67
C ASN A 111 -24.36 -0.96 11.30
N SER A 112 -25.17 -0.91 10.26
CA SER A 112 -24.76 -0.89 8.87
C SER A 112 -24.20 0.47 8.46
N GLU A 113 -22.99 0.78 8.90
CA GLU A 113 -22.16 1.74 8.19
C GLU A 113 -21.67 1.11 6.86
N ARG A 114 -21.45 1.96 5.85
CA ARG A 114 -21.21 1.58 4.45
C ARG A 114 -19.95 0.71 4.28
N LEU A 115 -20.09 -0.58 4.50
CA LEU A 115 -19.10 -1.56 4.09
C LEU A 115 -19.18 -1.72 2.56
N THR A 116 -18.04 -1.57 1.92
CA THR A 116 -17.84 -1.82 0.49
C THR A 116 -17.33 -3.24 0.32
N SER A 117 -17.84 -3.95 -0.69
CA SER A 117 -17.29 -5.24 -1.14
C SER A 117 -16.38 -5.03 -2.36
N PRO A 118 -15.44 -5.94 -2.65
CA PRO A 118 -14.55 -5.77 -3.78
C PRO A 118 -15.34 -5.77 -5.09
N ASN A 119 -14.92 -4.91 -6.02
CA ASN A 119 -15.54 -4.76 -7.34
C ASN A 119 -15.28 -6.01 -8.21
N THR A 120 -14.16 -6.69 -8.01
CA THR A 120 -13.81 -7.96 -8.66
C THR A 120 -13.33 -8.99 -7.64
N GLY A 121 -13.54 -10.28 -7.94
CA GLY A 121 -13.16 -11.38 -7.03
C GLY A 121 -14.25 -11.73 -6.01
N PRO A 122 -13.90 -12.51 -4.97
CA PRO A 122 -14.87 -13.05 -4.04
C PRO A 122 -15.41 -11.96 -3.11
N LYS A 123 -16.75 -11.87 -3.02
CA LYS A 123 -17.48 -10.76 -2.38
C LYS A 123 -17.58 -10.85 -0.85
N ASN A 124 -16.70 -11.62 -0.22
CA ASN A 124 -16.72 -11.90 1.21
C ASN A 124 -15.67 -11.14 2.01
N PHE A 125 -14.91 -10.24 1.37
CA PHE A 125 -13.99 -9.33 2.06
C PHE A 125 -14.59 -7.92 2.03
N PHE A 126 -14.70 -7.24 3.17
CA PHE A 126 -15.33 -5.93 3.24
C PHE A 126 -14.40 -4.88 3.86
N LEU A 127 -14.48 -3.66 3.34
CA LEU A 127 -13.74 -2.49 3.80
C LEU A 127 -14.69 -1.33 4.06
N GLN A 128 -14.34 -0.46 4.99
CA GLN A 128 -15.01 0.83 5.19
C GLN A 128 -14.16 1.89 4.49
N LEU A 129 -14.47 2.17 3.23
CA LEU A 129 -13.67 3.11 2.45
C LEU A 129 -13.90 4.55 2.90
N SER A 130 -12.83 5.34 2.91
CA SER A 130 -12.93 6.79 3.08
C SER A 130 -13.64 7.43 1.89
N ASN A 131 -14.08 8.68 2.06
CA ASN A 131 -14.75 9.44 0.99
C ASN A 131 -13.87 9.72 -0.24
N GLU A 132 -12.55 9.49 -0.14
CA GLU A 132 -11.61 9.64 -1.26
C GLU A 132 -11.72 8.50 -2.28
N TYR A 133 -12.24 7.35 -1.85
CA TYR A 133 -12.32 6.13 -2.64
C TYR A 133 -13.77 5.70 -2.85
N THR A 134 -14.05 5.18 -4.05
CA THR A 134 -15.40 4.73 -4.42
C THR A 134 -15.54 3.23 -4.37
N ASP A 135 -14.48 2.52 -4.72
CA ASP A 135 -14.42 1.06 -4.68
C ASP A 135 -12.99 0.58 -4.45
N PHE A 136 -12.86 -0.73 -4.28
CA PHE A 136 -11.58 -1.42 -4.28
C PHE A 136 -11.71 -2.76 -4.99
N TYR A 137 -10.58 -3.35 -5.30
CA TYR A 137 -10.50 -4.72 -5.78
C TYR A 137 -9.17 -5.36 -5.39
N PHE A 138 -9.11 -6.67 -5.54
CA PHE A 138 -7.85 -7.40 -5.43
C PHE A 138 -7.36 -7.78 -6.83
N GLU A 139 -6.09 -7.49 -7.11
CA GLU A 139 -5.43 -7.87 -8.37
C GLU A 139 -4.42 -9.00 -8.10
N PRO A 140 -4.71 -10.24 -8.54
CA PRO A 140 -3.80 -11.39 -8.36
C PRO A 140 -2.45 -11.20 -9.04
N ASP A 141 -2.42 -10.52 -10.19
CA ASP A 141 -1.21 -10.33 -10.98
C ASP A 141 -0.47 -9.06 -10.52
N ARG A 142 0.69 -9.24 -9.88
CA ARG A 142 1.58 -8.15 -9.45
C ARG A 142 1.84 -7.13 -10.56
N ARG A 143 1.95 -7.58 -11.83
CA ARG A 143 2.21 -6.72 -12.99
C ARG A 143 1.06 -5.76 -13.22
N LYS A 144 -0.16 -6.28 -13.18
CA LYS A 144 -1.38 -5.49 -13.34
C LYS A 144 -1.62 -4.58 -12.13
N ALA A 145 -1.33 -5.06 -10.92
CA ALA A 145 -1.41 -4.24 -9.71
C ALA A 145 -0.46 -3.05 -9.78
N ALA A 146 0.80 -3.29 -10.18
CA ALA A 146 1.77 -2.23 -10.43
C ALA A 146 1.28 -1.25 -11.52
N ALA A 147 0.72 -1.75 -12.62
CA ALA A 147 0.19 -0.90 -13.68
C ALA A 147 -0.99 -0.03 -13.21
N ALA A 148 -1.88 -0.58 -12.37
CA ALA A 148 -3.05 0.13 -11.86
C ALA A 148 -2.65 1.36 -11.03
N VAL A 149 -1.64 1.23 -10.17
CA VAL A 149 -1.22 2.32 -9.27
C VAL A 149 -0.17 3.27 -9.87
N ARG A 150 0.08 3.20 -11.18
CA ARG A 150 1.11 4.00 -11.88
C ARG A 150 0.89 5.51 -11.83
N HIS A 151 -0.35 5.94 -11.66
CA HIS A 151 -0.70 7.36 -11.66
C HIS A 151 -0.49 8.03 -10.30
N GLN A 152 -0.31 7.25 -9.23
CA GLN A 152 -0.04 7.77 -7.89
C GLN A 152 1.43 8.14 -7.76
N SER A 153 1.71 9.33 -7.20
CA SER A 153 3.05 9.81 -6.84
C SER A 153 4.12 9.46 -7.88
N GLU A 154 4.00 9.96 -9.12
CA GLU A 154 5.01 9.77 -10.19
C GLU A 154 5.34 8.28 -10.51
N GLY A 155 4.41 7.37 -10.21
CA GLY A 155 4.59 5.94 -10.42
C GLY A 155 5.54 5.27 -9.43
N LYS A 156 5.89 5.92 -8.31
CA LYS A 156 6.69 5.27 -7.24
C LYS A 156 6.00 4.02 -6.67
N PRO A 157 4.68 4.03 -6.37
CA PRO A 157 3.97 2.82 -5.94
C PRO A 157 4.03 1.69 -6.97
N SER A 158 3.90 2.01 -8.26
CA SER A 158 4.01 1.03 -9.35
C SER A 158 5.37 0.34 -9.36
N LYS A 159 6.45 1.14 -9.26
CA LYS A 159 7.83 0.65 -9.21
C LYS A 159 8.08 -0.20 -7.96
N ALA A 160 7.49 0.17 -6.81
CA ALA A 160 7.64 -0.56 -5.56
C ALA A 160 6.92 -1.91 -5.60
N VAL A 161 5.64 -1.95 -6.00
CA VAL A 161 4.88 -3.19 -6.17
C VAL A 161 5.60 -4.14 -7.12
N TRP A 162 6.14 -3.63 -8.22
CA TRP A 162 6.95 -4.44 -9.13
C TRP A 162 8.27 -4.91 -8.49
N GLY A 163 8.97 -4.00 -7.82
CA GLY A 163 10.27 -4.21 -7.18
C GLY A 163 10.26 -5.22 -6.04
N MET A 164 9.10 -5.54 -5.46
CA MET A 164 8.95 -6.61 -4.46
C MET A 164 9.51 -7.95 -4.94
N GLN A 165 9.52 -8.23 -6.25
CA GLN A 165 10.12 -9.45 -6.78
C GLN A 165 11.60 -9.60 -6.39
N ALA A 166 12.35 -8.50 -6.42
CA ALA A 166 13.77 -8.50 -6.11
C ALA A 166 14.04 -8.64 -4.60
N VAL A 167 13.04 -8.39 -3.75
CA VAL A 167 13.12 -8.60 -2.30
C VAL A 167 13.01 -10.09 -1.98
N TYR A 168 12.04 -10.80 -2.57
CA TYR A 168 11.82 -12.23 -2.28
C TYR A 168 12.61 -13.19 -3.17
N ASN A 169 13.14 -12.73 -4.30
CA ASN A 169 13.93 -13.55 -5.22
C ASN A 169 15.21 -12.81 -5.64
N PRO A 170 16.16 -12.59 -4.72
CA PRO A 170 17.38 -11.85 -5.02
C PRO A 170 18.22 -12.51 -6.13
N ASP A 171 18.24 -13.85 -6.17
CA ASP A 171 19.10 -14.62 -7.09
C ASP A 171 18.59 -14.66 -8.54
N ASN A 172 17.29 -14.38 -8.76
CA ASN A 172 16.66 -14.45 -10.09
C ASN A 172 16.37 -13.07 -10.72
N CYS A 173 16.79 -11.99 -10.07
CA CYS A 173 16.46 -10.63 -10.50
C CYS A 173 17.67 -9.89 -11.07
N CYS A 174 17.96 -10.09 -12.36
CA CYS A 174 18.68 -9.09 -13.15
C CYS A 174 17.77 -7.85 -13.32
N PHE A 175 17.70 -7.00 -12.29
CA PHE A 175 16.80 -5.83 -12.23
C PHE A 175 17.00 -4.87 -13.41
N ALA A 176 18.20 -4.83 -14.00
CA ALA A 176 18.50 -4.07 -15.21
C ALA A 176 17.75 -4.57 -16.45
N ALA A 177 17.63 -5.90 -16.64
CA ALA A 177 16.87 -6.50 -17.73
C ALA A 177 15.35 -6.33 -17.51
N ILE A 178 14.91 -6.49 -16.27
CA ILE A 178 13.51 -6.36 -15.86
C ILE A 178 13.01 -4.91 -16.03
N TRP A 179 13.86 -3.92 -15.74
CA TRP A 179 13.48 -2.51 -15.88
C TRP A 179 13.32 -2.07 -17.33
N ARG A 180 14.25 -2.44 -18.23
CA ARG A 180 14.18 -2.11 -19.66
C ARG A 180 12.94 -2.70 -20.33
N ALA A 181 12.49 -3.87 -19.90
CA ALA A 181 11.32 -4.53 -20.48
C ALA A 181 9.97 -3.89 -20.08
N CYS A 182 9.91 -3.13 -18.99
CA CYS A 182 8.64 -2.61 -18.46
C CYS A 182 8.53 -1.08 -18.43
N PHE A 183 9.65 -0.37 -18.44
CA PHE A 183 9.69 1.10 -18.29
C PHE A 183 10.75 1.77 -19.18
N GLY A 184 11.37 1.03 -20.10
CA GLY A 184 12.33 1.52 -21.09
C GLY A 184 11.67 2.02 -22.36
#